data_AF-A0A954VRK8-F1
#
_entry.id   AF-A0A954VRK8-F1
#
_cell.length_a   1.000
_cell.length_b   1.000
_cell.length_c   1.000
_cell.angle_alpha   90.00
_cell.angle_beta   90.00
_cell.angle_gamma   90.00
#
_symmetry.space_group_name_H-M   'P 1'
#
loop_
_entity.id
_entity.type
_entity.pdbx_description
1 polymer ?
#
loop_
_entity_poly.entity_id
_entity_poly.type
_entity_poly.pdbx_seq_one_letter_code
_entity_poly.pdbx_strand_id
1 'polypeptide(L)' 'MKGPYERLKYDGHRIWECPACHHRERTAGDRTTCICGCQNKLPLPQRRWMRLVEDGVRLVDRETRTHVAAEPTAQDQIAS' A
#
# COMPACT_ATOMS: atom_id res chain seq x y z
N MET A 1 34.90 5.32 -19.23
CA MET A 1 33.53 5.84 -19.04
C MET A 1 32.93 5.20 -17.79
N LYS A 2 32.73 5.96 -16.71
CA LYS A 2 31.87 5.53 -15.59
C LYS A 2 30.47 6.03 -15.93
N GLY A 3 29.56 5.13 -16.32
CA GLY A 3 28.16 5.48 -16.52
C GLY A 3 27.55 5.97 -15.19
N PRO A 4 26.48 6.79 -15.23
CA PRO A 4 25.78 7.21 -14.03
C PRO A 4 25.30 5.97 -13.28
N TYR A 5 25.97 5.64 -12.18
CA TYR A 5 25.62 4.51 -11.32
C TYR A 5 24.48 4.95 -10.41
N GLU A 6 23.33 5.21 -11.01
CA GLU A 6 22.11 5.44 -10.25
C GLU A 6 21.60 4.08 -9.81
N ARG A 7 21.72 3.79 -8.50
CA ARG A 7 21.06 2.62 -7.90
C ARG A 7 19.57 2.90 -7.88
N LEU A 8 18.90 2.66 -9.01
CA LEU A 8 17.44 2.59 -9.08
C LEU A 8 16.99 1.52 -8.08
N LYS A 9 16.46 1.96 -6.94
CA LYS A 9 15.84 1.06 -5.97
C LYS A 9 14.47 0.72 -6.53
N TYR A 10 14.34 -0.36 -7.28
CA TYR A 10 13.01 -0.81 -7.70
C TYR A 10 12.24 -1.31 -6.46
N ASP A 11 11.10 -0.68 -6.18
CA ASP A 11 10.21 -1.12 -5.11
C ASP A 11 9.28 -2.22 -5.61
N GLY A 12 9.82 -3.44 -5.78
CA GLY A 12 9.11 -4.61 -6.32
C GLY A 12 8.04 -5.22 -5.43
N HIS A 13 7.40 -4.45 -4.54
CA HIS A 13 6.35 -4.95 -3.66
C HIS A 13 4.98 -4.89 -4.33
N ARG A 14 4.13 -5.86 -3.99
CA ARG A 14 2.73 -5.91 -4.37
C ARG A 14 1.85 -5.49 -3.21
N ILE A 15 0.78 -4.76 -3.50
CA ILE A 15 -0.24 -4.40 -2.51
C ILE A 15 -1.52 -5.14 -2.84
N TRP A 16 -2.00 -5.91 -1.89
CA TRP A 16 -3.24 -6.68 -1.96
C TRP A 16 -4.29 -6.03 -1.06
N GLU A 17 -5.56 -6.03 -1.46
CA GLU A 17 -6.69 -5.56 -0.65
C GLU A 17 -7.78 -6.61 -0.53
N CYS A 18 -8.26 -6.85 0.70
CA CYS A 18 -9.38 -7.74 0.95
C CYS A 18 -10.71 -7.02 0.64
N PRO A 19 -11.58 -7.56 -0.22
CA PRO A 19 -12.87 -6.93 -0.54
C PRO A 19 -13.90 -7.00 0.62
N ALA A 20 -13.58 -7.67 1.74
CA ALA A 20 -14.47 -7.76 2.91
C ALA A 20 -14.22 -6.65 3.92
N CYS A 21 -12.96 -6.58 4.35
CA CYS A 21 -12.53 -5.77 5.48
C CYS A 21 -11.61 -4.63 5.05
N HIS A 22 -11.34 -4.52 3.74
CA HIS A 22 -10.44 -3.53 3.15
C HIS A 22 -9.03 -3.55 3.73
N HIS A 23 -8.65 -4.65 4.38
CA HIS A 23 -7.29 -4.84 4.87
C HIS A 23 -6.33 -4.87 3.69
N ARG A 24 -5.25 -4.09 3.78
CA ARG A 24 -4.19 -4.05 2.79
C ARG A 24 -2.95 -4.80 3.29
N GLU A 25 -2.43 -5.67 2.45
CA GLU A 25 -1.22 -6.46 2.73
C GLU A 25 -0.16 -6.16 1.67
N ARG A 26 1.06 -5.83 2.13
CA ARG A 26 2.22 -5.61 1.27
C ARG A 26 3.05 -6.88 1.21
N THR A 27 3.27 -7.41 0.01
CA THR A 27 4.06 -8.63 -0.20
C THR A 27 5.23 -8.36 -1.13
N ALA A 28 6.21 -9.27 -1.15
CA ALA A 28 7.21 -9.30 -2.21
C ALA A 28 6.55 -9.57 -3.58
N GLY A 29 7.21 -9.14 -4.66
CA GLY A 29 6.70 -9.22 -6.04
C GLY A 29 6.65 -10.63 -6.61
N ASP A 30 7.25 -11.61 -5.94
CA ASP A 30 7.17 -13.03 -6.27
C ASP A 30 5.83 -13.65 -5.86
N ARG A 31 5.10 -13.06 -4.91
CA ARG A 31 3.77 -13.56 -4.52
C ARG A 31 2.73 -13.21 -5.57
N THR A 32 2.12 -14.26 -6.13
CA THR A 32 1.07 -14.16 -7.16
C THR A 32 -0.35 -14.27 -6.62
N THR A 33 -0.51 -14.67 -5.35
CA THR A 33 -1.80 -14.78 -4.69
C THR A 33 -1.71 -14.42 -3.21
N CYS A 34 -2.81 -13.93 -2.63
CA CYS A 34 -2.90 -13.56 -1.22
C CYS A 34 -4.30 -13.87 -0.66
N ILE A 35 -4.39 -14.37 0.57
CA ILE A 35 -5.63 -14.74 1.25
C ILE A 35 -5.75 -13.94 2.55
N CYS A 36 -6.90 -13.31 2.75
CA CYS A 36 -7.12 -12.53 3.97
C CYS A 36 -7.46 -13.43 5.18
N GLY A 37 -6.92 -13.08 6.35
CA GLY A 37 -7.19 -13.72 7.64
C GLY A 37 -8.47 -13.28 8.35
N CYS A 38 -9.29 -12.40 7.76
CA CYS A 38 -10.52 -11.88 8.38
C CYS A 38 -11.63 -12.95 8.59
N GLN A 39 -11.34 -14.21 8.30
CA GLN A 39 -12.22 -15.38 8.35
C GLN A 39 -12.78 -15.63 9.76
N ASN A 40 -12.05 -15.26 10.82
CA ASN A 40 -12.48 -15.46 12.21
C ASN A 40 -13.74 -14.66 12.61
N LYS A 41 -14.26 -13.77 11.76
CA LYS A 41 -15.49 -13.00 12.01
C LYS A 41 -16.71 -13.50 11.21
N LEU A 42 -16.60 -14.59 10.43
CA LEU A 42 -17.70 -15.12 9.62
C LEU A 42 -18.16 -16.51 10.07
N PRO A 43 -19.45 -16.85 9.93
CA PRO A 43 -20.02 -18.12 10.37
C PRO A 43 -19.56 -19.34 9.54
N LEU A 44 -18.93 -19.13 8.37
CA LEU A 44 -18.20 -20.17 7.66
C LEU A 44 -16.77 -19.68 7.37
N PRO A 45 -15.74 -20.51 7.60
CA PRO A 45 -14.35 -20.20 7.25
C PRO A 45 -14.18 -20.26 5.73
N GLN A 46 -14.66 -19.23 5.03
CA GLN A 46 -14.42 -19.07 3.61
C GLN A 46 -13.09 -18.35 3.41
N ARG A 47 -12.10 -19.08 2.89
CA ARG A 47 -10.85 -18.48 2.42
C ARG A 47 -11.19 -17.42 1.38
N ARG A 48 -10.85 -16.17 1.67
CA ARG A 48 -11.15 -15.04 0.78
C ARG A 48 -9.87 -14.57 0.11
N TRP A 49 -9.85 -14.69 -1.21
CA TRP A 49 -8.80 -14.13 -2.05
C TRP A 49 -8.82 -12.61 -1.97
N MET A 50 -7.64 -12.02 -1.82
CA MET A 50 -7.44 -10.58 -1.91
C MET A 50 -7.25 -10.17 -3.35
N ARG A 51 -7.62 -8.92 -3.67
CA ARG A 51 -7.44 -8.32 -4.99
C ARG A 51 -6.07 -7.64 -5.04
N LEU A 52 -5.31 -7.86 -6.12
CA LEU A 52 -4.09 -7.09 -6.36
C LEU A 52 -4.48 -5.64 -6.72
N VAL A 53 -3.97 -4.68 -5.97
CA VAL A 53 -4.25 -3.25 -6.12
C VAL A 53 -3.06 -2.51 -6.72
N GLU A 54 -1.83 -2.86 -6.31
CA GLU A 54 -0.61 -2.30 -6.90
C GLU A 54 0.39 -3.42 -7.20
N ASP A 55 0.98 -3.38 -8.41
CA ASP A 55 2.10 -4.23 -8.80
C ASP A 55 3.34 -3.34 -8.95
N GLY A 56 4.31 -3.52 -8.05
CA GLY A 56 5.38 -2.58 -7.71
C GLY A 56 6.44 -2.32 -8.78
N VAL A 57 6.06 -1.83 -9.95
CA VAL A 57 7.00 -1.15 -10.84
C VAL A 57 6.78 0.35 -10.73
N ARG A 58 7.09 0.89 -9.56
CA ARG A 58 7.22 2.34 -9.39
C ARG A 58 8.70 2.68 -9.36
N LEU A 59 9.13 3.54 -10.28
CA LEU A 59 10.38 4.26 -10.13
C LEU A 59 10.21 5.11 -8.86
N VAL A 60 10.79 4.67 -7.74
CA VAL A 60 10.91 5.55 -6.58
C VAL A 60 12.00 6.54 -6.90
N ASP A 61 11.59 7.69 -7.44
CA ASP A 61 12.41 8.86 -7.37
C ASP A 61 12.71 9.14 -5.89
N ARG A 62 13.97 9.45 -5.58
CA ARG A 62 14.48 9.59 -4.22
C ARG A 62 13.78 10.72 -3.44
N GLU A 63 13.04 11.60 -4.13
CA GLU A 63 12.35 12.76 -3.56
C GLU A 63 11.01 12.47 -2.84
N THR A 64 10.35 11.32 -3.04
CA THR A 64 9.00 11.09 -2.46
C THR A 64 9.03 10.39 -1.10
N ARG A 65 10.02 10.70 -0.25
CA ARG A 65 9.97 10.38 1.18
C ARG A 65 9.69 11.65 1.99
N THR A 66 8.66 12.39 1.61
CA THR A 66 8.28 13.65 2.28
C THR A 66 6.85 13.53 2.78
N HIS A 67 6.75 13.33 4.09
CA HIS A 67 5.64 13.66 5.00
C HIS A 67 4.26 13.03 4.74
N VAL A 68 3.91 12.11 5.64
CA VAL A 68 2.53 11.89 6.09
C VAL A 68 1.95 13.26 6.43
N ALA A 69 0.92 13.66 5.68
CA ALA A 69 0.14 14.86 5.91
C ALA A 69 -0.42 14.80 7.34
N ALA A 70 0.06 15.70 8.20
CA ALA A 70 -0.74 16.19 9.31
C ALA A 70 -1.93 16.94 8.69
N GLU A 71 -3.14 16.49 9.01
CA GLU A 71 -4.39 17.13 8.64
C GLU A 71 -4.37 18.63 8.97
N PRO A 72 -4.81 19.52 8.07
CA PRO A 72 -5.25 20.84 8.46
C PRO A 72 -6.73 20.74 8.85
N THR A 73 -7.03 20.59 10.15
CA THR A 73 -8.39 20.88 10.63
C THR A 73 -8.55 22.39 10.64
N ALA A 74 -9.23 22.89 9.61
CA ALA A 74 -9.69 24.27 9.53
C ALA A 74 -10.86 24.51 10.48
N GLN A 75 -11.01 25.79 10.84
CA GLN A 75 -12.21 26.47 11.37
C GLN A 75 -12.38 26.49 12.89
N ASP A 76 -12.18 27.67 13.48
CA ASP A 76 -13.36 28.45 13.88
C ASP A 76 -13.11 29.95 13.75
N GLN A 77 -14.07 30.64 13.15
CA GLN A 77 -14.22 32.10 13.15
C GLN A 77 -14.84 32.46 14.51
N ILE A 78 -14.76 33.70 15.02
CA ILE A 78 -15.87 34.66 14.99
C ILE A 78 -15.42 35.86 15.85
N ALA A 79 -15.79 37.04 15.34
CA ALA A 79 -15.72 38.39 15.88
C ALA A 79 -15.92 38.60 17.39
N SER A 80 -15.21 39.59 17.97
CA SER A 80 -15.72 40.95 18.23
C SER A 80 -14.66 41.84 18.86
#